data_AF-A0A831RDP6-F1
#
_entry.id   AF-A0A831RDP6-F1
#
_cell.length_a   1.000
_cell.length_b   1.000
_cell.length_c   1.000
_cell.angle_alpha   90.00
_cell.angle_beta   90.00
_cell.angle_gamma   90.00
#
_symmetry.space_group_name_H-M   'P 1'
#
loop_
_entity.id
_entity.type
_entity.pdbx_description
1 polymer ?
#
loop_
_entity_poly.entity_id
_entity_poly.type
_entity_poly.pdbx_seq_one_letter_code
_entity_poly.pdbx_strand_id
1 'polypeptide(L)'
;TQLLCEQVIGRALRRQSYDLNDEGLFNVEYADVLGIPFDFTAKPVVAPPQPPRETVQVKAVRPERDHLEIRFPHVAGYRVELPEERLIAEFNEDSVLELTPDLVGPSITKNQGIIGEGVDLSLEHLKDMRRSSLLFHLTQRLLYTKWRDPGTEPPLYLFAQLKRITRQWLDNCLVCKGGTYPAQLMYQELADMACERITAGITRALVGERPVKAVFDPYNPVGSTVHVNFTTSKTNRWKTRPDKSHINWVILDSDWEAEFCRVAEDHPKVLAYVKNHNLGLEVPYRYGSETRTYIPDFIVQIDDGRGKEAPLNLIVEIKGYRREDAKEKKATMENYWVPGVNNHGQYGRWAFAEFADVYEMQEDFKEKVEREFGRMLDGVFKEE
;
A
#
# COMPACT_ATOMS: atom_id res chain seq x y z
N THR A 1 -46.15 29.42 -32.00
CA THR A 1 -45.29 28.25 -31.79
C THR A 1 -45.52 27.78 -30.37
N GLN A 2 -46.16 26.64 -30.17
CA GLN A 2 -46.43 26.11 -28.84
C GLN A 2 -45.09 25.59 -28.30
N LEU A 3 -44.55 26.23 -27.26
CA LEU A 3 -43.34 25.72 -26.61
C LEU A 3 -43.72 24.37 -25.99
N LEU A 4 -43.10 23.30 -26.48
CA LEU A 4 -43.19 21.99 -25.85
C LEU A 4 -42.54 22.13 -24.47
N CYS A 5 -43.37 22.21 -23.43
CA CYS A 5 -42.91 22.12 -22.06
C CYS A 5 -42.82 20.63 -21.71
N GLU A 6 -41.60 20.12 -21.55
CA GLU A 6 -41.35 18.80 -20.99
C GLU A 6 -41.63 18.85 -19.49
N GLN A 7 -42.40 17.90 -18.97
CA GLN A 7 -42.68 17.82 -17.55
C GLN A 7 -42.27 16.44 -17.05
N VAL A 8 -41.48 16.42 -15.97
CA VAL A 8 -41.02 15.18 -15.37
C VAL A 8 -42.11 14.63 -14.47
N ILE A 9 -42.61 13.42 -14.77
CA ILE A 9 -43.63 12.74 -13.99
C ILE A 9 -42.97 11.58 -13.24
N GLY A 10 -43.13 11.53 -11.92
CA GLY A 10 -42.54 10.49 -11.06
C GLY A 10 -41.44 11.00 -10.13
N ARG A 11 -40.55 10.10 -9.66
CA ARG A 11 -39.53 10.38 -8.62
C ARG A 11 -38.17 10.86 -9.15
N ALA A 12 -38.12 11.56 -10.28
CA ALA A 12 -36.83 11.97 -10.87
C ALA A 12 -35.96 12.88 -9.97
N LEU A 13 -36.53 13.50 -8.94
CA LEU A 13 -35.83 14.38 -8.02
C LEU A 13 -35.19 13.65 -6.82
N ARG A 14 -35.45 12.34 -6.61
CA ARG A 14 -34.92 11.59 -5.46
C ARG A 14 -34.67 10.12 -5.80
N ARG A 15 -33.46 9.64 -5.50
CA ARG A 15 -33.07 8.23 -5.65
C ARG A 15 -33.85 7.31 -4.70
N GLN A 16 -34.10 6.08 -5.12
CA GLN A 16 -34.73 5.06 -4.30
C GLN A 16 -33.75 4.47 -3.28
N SER A 17 -32.48 4.31 -3.65
CA SER A 17 -31.42 3.84 -2.75
C SER A 17 -30.16 4.71 -2.85
N TYR A 18 -29.53 4.88 -1.69
CA TYR A 18 -28.20 5.48 -1.54
C TYR A 18 -27.15 4.43 -1.14
N ASP A 19 -27.44 3.16 -1.36
CA ASP A 19 -26.46 2.10 -1.17
C ASP A 19 -25.50 2.08 -2.36
N LEU A 20 -24.20 2.06 -2.08
CA LEU A 20 -23.16 1.91 -3.10
C LEU A 20 -23.12 0.46 -3.59
N ASN A 21 -22.82 0.25 -4.87
CA ASN A 21 -22.54 -1.05 -5.47
C ASN A 21 -21.11 -1.53 -5.13
N ASP A 22 -20.71 -2.67 -5.67
CA ASP A 22 -19.42 -3.28 -5.37
C ASP A 22 -18.23 -2.44 -5.88
N GLU A 23 -18.46 -1.56 -6.86
CA GLU A 23 -17.49 -0.58 -7.36
C GLU A 23 -17.47 0.74 -6.58
N GLY A 24 -18.26 0.86 -5.50
CA GLY A 24 -18.36 2.09 -4.71
C GLY A 24 -19.15 3.20 -5.39
N LEU A 25 -20.05 2.86 -6.33
CA LEU A 25 -20.86 3.79 -7.11
C LEU A 25 -22.36 3.58 -6.84
N PHE A 26 -23.20 4.59 -7.12
CA PHE A 26 -24.65 4.38 -7.09
C PHE A 26 -25.13 3.67 -8.36
N ASN A 27 -26.00 2.68 -8.22
CA ASN A 27 -26.63 2.01 -9.37
C ASN A 27 -27.43 3.00 -10.24
N VAL A 28 -27.57 2.73 -11.54
CA VAL A 28 -28.37 3.59 -12.41
C VAL A 28 -29.86 3.44 -12.08
N GLU A 29 -30.56 4.57 -11.93
CA GLU A 29 -32.01 4.62 -11.79
C GLU A 29 -32.56 5.48 -12.94
N TYR A 30 -33.63 5.01 -13.59
CA TYR A 30 -34.25 5.71 -14.72
C TYR A 30 -35.52 6.43 -14.28
N ALA A 31 -35.80 7.56 -14.92
CA ALA A 31 -37.04 8.31 -14.76
C ALA A 31 -37.63 8.64 -16.13
N ASP A 32 -38.94 8.56 -16.24
CA ASP A 32 -39.66 8.89 -17.46
C ASP A 32 -39.91 10.40 -17.55
N VAL A 33 -39.54 11.00 -18.69
CA VAL A 33 -39.80 12.40 -19.02
C VAL A 33 -40.77 12.44 -20.20
N LEU A 34 -41.91 13.11 -20.03
CA LEU A 34 -42.99 13.11 -21.02
C LEU A 34 -43.32 14.54 -21.45
N GLY A 35 -43.57 14.73 -22.75
CA GLY A 35 -44.01 15.99 -23.34
C GLY A 35 -45.54 16.13 -23.29
N ILE A 36 -46.03 17.36 -23.08
CA ILE A 36 -47.46 17.70 -23.05
C ILE A 36 -47.99 17.78 -24.50
N PRO A 37 -49.21 17.25 -24.82
CA PRO A 37 -50.32 16.90 -23.91
C PRO A 37 -50.44 15.42 -23.52
N PHE A 38 -50.92 15.18 -22.30
CA PHE A 38 -50.87 13.91 -21.56
C PHE A 38 -51.87 12.81 -21.99
N ASP A 39 -52.56 12.97 -23.12
CA ASP A 39 -53.63 12.07 -23.57
C ASP A 39 -53.16 10.66 -24.00
N PHE A 40 -51.85 10.38 -23.91
CA PHE A 40 -51.24 9.08 -24.24
C PHE A 40 -50.45 8.43 -23.09
N THR A 41 -50.63 8.86 -21.85
CA THR A 41 -49.83 8.31 -20.74
C THR A 41 -50.32 6.91 -20.32
N ALA A 42 -49.48 5.91 -20.57
CA ALA A 42 -49.65 4.57 -20.02
C ALA A 42 -49.66 4.64 -18.47
N LYS A 43 -50.39 3.70 -17.83
CA LYS A 43 -50.44 3.64 -16.36
C LYS A 43 -49.01 3.60 -15.79
N PRO A 44 -48.73 4.34 -14.70
CA PRO A 44 -47.41 4.33 -14.06
C PRO A 44 -46.97 2.89 -13.77
N VAL A 45 -45.83 2.48 -14.32
CA VAL A 45 -45.23 1.20 -13.99
C VAL A 45 -44.60 1.37 -12.61
N VAL A 46 -45.28 0.87 -11.58
CA VAL A 46 -44.74 0.86 -10.22
C VAL A 46 -43.62 -0.18 -10.20
N ALA A 47 -42.36 0.28 -10.21
CA ALA A 47 -41.22 -0.60 -10.02
C ALA A 47 -41.39 -1.34 -8.67
N PRO A 48 -41.24 -2.68 -8.65
CA PRO A 48 -41.32 -3.41 -7.39
C PRO A 48 -40.20 -2.93 -6.45
N PRO A 49 -40.46 -2.87 -5.13
CA PRO A 49 -39.42 -2.51 -4.18
C PRO A 49 -38.25 -3.49 -4.32
N GLN A 50 -37.04 -2.95 -4.46
CA GLN A 50 -35.84 -3.76 -4.51
C GLN A 50 -35.72 -4.55 -3.20
N PRO A 51 -35.49 -5.87 -3.25
CA PRO A 51 -35.29 -6.65 -2.03
C PRO A 51 -34.08 -6.07 -1.26
N PRO A 52 -34.15 -5.99 0.07
CA PRO A 52 -33.02 -5.51 0.86
C PRO A 52 -31.81 -6.41 0.58
N ARG A 53 -30.63 -5.80 0.43
CA ARG A 53 -29.40 -6.58 0.23
C ARG A 53 -29.17 -7.50 1.41
N GLU A 54 -28.74 -8.71 1.13
CA GLU A 54 -28.35 -9.65 2.18
C GLU A 54 -27.13 -9.11 2.91
N THR A 55 -27.27 -8.89 4.22
CA THR A 55 -26.17 -8.42 5.07
C THR A 55 -25.65 -9.54 5.95
N VAL A 56 -24.35 -9.48 6.23
CA VAL A 56 -23.71 -10.34 7.23
C VAL A 56 -23.02 -9.47 8.28
N GLN A 57 -23.02 -9.97 9.51
CA GLN A 57 -22.21 -9.41 10.58
C GLN A 57 -20.83 -10.09 10.56
N VAL A 58 -19.81 -9.31 10.29
CA VAL A 58 -18.40 -9.70 10.42
C VAL A 58 -17.97 -9.41 11.85
N LYS A 59 -17.55 -10.44 12.59
CA LYS A 59 -17.17 -10.32 13.99
C LYS A 59 -16.16 -11.36 14.44
N ALA A 60 -15.44 -11.03 15.50
CA ALA A 60 -14.78 -12.02 16.35
C ALA A 60 -15.82 -13.01 16.92
N VAL A 61 -15.57 -14.31 16.76
CA VAL A 61 -16.44 -15.39 17.26
C VAL A 61 -15.98 -15.78 18.66
N ARG A 62 -16.71 -15.29 19.65
CA ARG A 62 -16.37 -15.43 21.06
C ARG A 62 -17.49 -16.12 21.83
N PRO A 63 -17.16 -16.98 22.81
CA PRO A 63 -15.80 -17.35 23.26
C PRO A 63 -15.14 -18.46 22.45
N GLU A 64 -15.83 -19.05 21.47
CA GLU A 64 -15.45 -20.33 20.85
C GLU A 64 -14.10 -20.27 20.11
N ARG A 65 -13.71 -19.09 19.60
CA ARG A 65 -12.48 -18.89 18.82
C ARG A 65 -11.48 -17.93 19.49
N ASP A 66 -11.61 -17.66 20.79
CA ASP A 66 -10.68 -16.77 21.52
C ASP A 66 -9.22 -17.25 21.45
N HIS A 67 -8.99 -18.56 21.33
CA HIS A 67 -7.65 -19.15 21.16
C HIS A 67 -6.97 -18.81 19.81
N LEU A 68 -7.69 -18.18 18.88
CA LEU A 68 -7.19 -17.71 17.58
C LEU A 68 -7.02 -16.18 17.56
N GLU A 69 -7.12 -15.51 18.71
CA GLU A 69 -6.94 -14.06 18.80
C GLU A 69 -5.55 -13.64 18.34
N ILE A 70 -5.51 -12.83 17.28
CA ILE A 70 -4.28 -12.17 16.82
C ILE A 70 -4.22 -10.76 17.42
N ARG A 71 -3.10 -10.45 18.07
CA ARG A 71 -2.75 -9.13 18.61
C ARG A 71 -1.58 -8.57 17.82
N PHE A 72 -1.58 -7.27 17.56
CA PHE A 72 -0.57 -6.62 16.73
C PHE A 72 -0.26 -5.21 17.26
N PRO A 73 0.97 -4.69 17.05
CA PRO A 73 1.31 -3.35 17.51
C PRO A 73 0.69 -2.26 16.64
N HIS A 74 0.31 -1.15 17.25
CA HIS A 74 0.04 0.09 16.54
C HIS A 74 1.31 0.94 16.49
N VAL A 75 1.91 1.06 15.30
CA VAL A 75 3.14 1.82 15.07
C VAL A 75 2.77 3.21 14.55
N ALA A 76 3.14 4.25 15.31
CA ALA A 76 2.93 5.64 14.93
C ALA A 76 4.07 6.21 14.07
N GLY A 77 5.26 5.60 14.10
CA GLY A 77 6.40 6.00 13.29
C GLY A 77 7.68 5.27 13.65
N TYR A 78 8.81 5.76 13.15
CA TYR A 78 10.13 5.15 13.36
C TYR A 78 11.16 6.18 13.77
N ARG A 79 12.14 5.75 14.57
CA ARG A 79 13.36 6.49 14.86
C ARG A 79 14.56 5.66 14.45
N VAL A 80 15.41 6.24 13.63
CA VAL A 80 16.69 5.65 13.21
C VAL A 80 17.80 6.53 13.74
N GLU A 81 18.70 5.97 14.54
CA GLU A 81 19.91 6.66 14.96
C GLU A 81 20.95 6.52 13.84
N LEU A 82 21.08 7.58 13.05
CA LEU A 82 21.96 7.61 11.89
C LEU A 82 23.45 7.53 12.31
N PRO A 83 24.31 6.81 11.57
CA PRO A 83 25.74 6.72 11.86
C PRO A 83 26.47 8.05 11.67
N GLU A 84 27.33 8.39 12.62
CA GLU A 84 28.14 9.60 12.58
C GLU A 84 29.46 9.40 11.79
N GLU A 85 29.99 8.18 11.70
CA GLU A 85 31.38 8.00 11.22
C GLU A 85 31.49 7.32 9.85
N ARG A 86 30.75 6.24 9.58
CA ARG A 86 30.90 5.47 8.33
C ARG A 86 29.55 5.06 7.75
N LEU A 87 29.28 5.54 6.54
CA LEU A 87 28.09 5.19 5.77
C LEU A 87 28.44 4.17 4.68
N ILE A 88 27.67 3.08 4.70
CA ILE A 88 27.58 2.07 3.66
C ILE A 88 26.13 1.96 3.21
N ALA A 89 25.89 1.45 2.01
CA ALA A 89 24.55 1.24 1.48
C ALA A 89 24.49 -0.07 0.71
N GLU A 90 23.40 -0.79 0.90
CA GLU A 90 23.07 -2.01 0.18
C GLU A 90 21.88 -1.75 -0.72
N PHE A 91 22.09 -1.84 -2.03
CA PHE A 91 21.04 -1.66 -3.03
C PHE A 91 20.60 -3.01 -3.58
N ASN A 92 19.29 -3.18 -3.68
CA ASN A 92 18.63 -4.35 -4.25
C ASN A 92 17.69 -3.90 -5.39
N GLU A 93 16.90 -4.83 -5.94
CA GLU A 93 15.94 -4.54 -7.01
C GLU A 93 14.94 -3.44 -6.63
N ASP A 94 14.52 -3.39 -5.37
CA ASP A 94 13.60 -2.37 -4.84
C ASP A 94 14.27 -1.00 -4.62
N SER A 95 15.58 -0.92 -4.81
CA SER A 95 16.31 0.35 -4.80
C SER A 95 16.28 1.03 -6.17
N VAL A 96 15.83 0.34 -7.22
CA VAL A 96 15.76 0.86 -8.59
C VAL A 96 14.58 1.82 -8.76
N LEU A 97 14.86 3.03 -9.23
CA LEU A 97 13.85 4.00 -9.66
C LEU A 97 13.77 4.04 -11.19
N GLU A 98 12.62 3.66 -11.73
CA GLU A 98 12.34 3.76 -13.15
C GLU A 98 11.68 5.10 -13.48
N LEU A 99 12.42 5.99 -14.14
CA LEU A 99 11.85 7.22 -14.69
C LEU A 99 11.13 6.89 -16.00
N THR A 100 9.81 7.00 -15.98
CA THR A 100 8.95 6.86 -17.15
C THR A 100 8.20 8.17 -17.43
N PRO A 101 7.70 8.39 -18.65
CA PRO A 101 6.86 9.56 -18.92
C PRO A 101 5.64 9.65 -18.00
N ASP A 102 5.06 8.51 -17.60
CA ASP A 102 3.93 8.46 -16.66
C ASP A 102 4.32 8.97 -15.27
N LEU A 103 5.53 8.64 -14.81
CA LEU A 103 6.02 9.08 -13.49
C LEU A 103 6.49 10.53 -13.49
N VAL A 104 7.17 10.96 -14.55
CA VAL A 104 7.65 12.35 -14.68
C VAL A 104 6.48 13.31 -14.94
N GLY A 105 5.35 12.80 -15.46
CA GLY A 105 4.21 13.60 -15.87
C GLY A 105 4.48 14.32 -17.21
N PRO A 106 3.53 15.17 -17.66
CA PRO A 106 3.70 15.90 -18.90
C PRO A 106 4.91 16.84 -18.78
N SER A 107 5.99 16.53 -19.49
CA SER A 107 7.19 17.36 -19.59
C SER A 107 6.98 18.67 -20.37
N ILE A 108 5.74 18.94 -20.79
CA ILE A 108 5.26 20.12 -21.50
C ILE A 108 3.86 20.47 -20.98
N THR A 109 3.75 21.50 -20.16
CA THR A 109 2.46 22.13 -19.84
C THR A 109 2.36 23.42 -20.65
N LYS A 110 1.54 23.43 -21.69
CA LYS A 110 1.20 24.65 -22.44
C LYS A 110 0.09 25.40 -21.70
N ASN A 111 0.48 26.35 -20.86
CA ASN A 111 -0.47 27.35 -20.35
C ASN A 111 -0.72 28.37 -21.45
N GLN A 112 -1.87 28.29 -22.11
CA GLN A 112 -2.35 29.36 -22.98
C GLN A 112 -3.08 30.39 -22.11
N GLY A 113 -2.41 31.50 -21.80
CA GLY A 113 -3.09 32.67 -21.24
C GLY A 113 -4.14 33.20 -22.23
N ILE A 114 -5.21 33.81 -21.71
CA ILE A 114 -6.35 34.35 -22.49
C ILE A 114 -5.92 35.49 -23.46
N ILE A 115 -4.66 35.95 -23.41
CA ILE A 115 -4.10 36.89 -24.40
C ILE A 115 -2.64 36.49 -24.72
N GLY A 116 -2.44 35.79 -25.83
CA GLY A 116 -1.30 35.95 -26.75
C GLY A 116 0.13 35.57 -26.33
N GLU A 117 0.45 35.32 -25.06
CA GLU A 117 1.76 34.82 -24.64
C GLU A 117 1.63 33.47 -23.95
N GLY A 118 2.04 32.41 -24.66
CA GLY A 118 2.28 31.10 -24.08
C GLY A 118 3.71 31.04 -23.56
N VAL A 119 3.89 30.73 -22.27
CA VAL A 119 5.20 30.36 -21.72
C VAL A 119 5.29 28.83 -21.77
N ASP A 120 6.21 28.30 -22.57
CA ASP A 120 6.57 26.89 -22.53
C ASP A 120 7.45 26.64 -21.29
N LEU A 121 6.85 26.11 -20.21
CA LEU A 121 7.61 25.54 -19.09
C LEU A 121 8.11 24.15 -19.52
N SER A 122 9.19 24.10 -20.29
CA SER A 122 9.78 22.84 -20.77
C SER A 122 11.03 22.43 -19.97
N LEU A 123 11.24 21.11 -19.84
CA LEU A 123 12.41 20.53 -19.17
C LEU A 123 13.69 20.56 -20.04
N GLU A 124 13.63 21.12 -21.26
CA GLU A 124 14.75 21.08 -22.21
C GLU A 124 16.03 21.73 -21.67
N HIS A 125 15.90 22.75 -20.82
CA HIS A 125 17.05 23.43 -20.20
C HIS A 125 17.85 22.54 -19.24
N LEU A 126 17.31 21.39 -18.81
CA LEU A 126 18.00 20.44 -17.93
C LEU A 126 18.84 19.41 -18.70
N LYS A 127 18.64 19.26 -20.02
CA LYS A 127 19.37 18.24 -20.81
C LYS A 127 20.88 18.48 -20.84
N ASP A 128 21.30 19.74 -20.80
CA ASP A 128 22.72 20.12 -20.78
C ASP A 128 23.35 20.05 -19.38
N MET A 129 22.59 19.64 -18.36
CA MET A 129 23.10 19.55 -17.00
C MET A 129 24.15 18.43 -16.90
N ARG A 130 25.34 18.79 -16.41
CA ARG A 130 26.40 17.82 -16.13
C ARG A 130 25.97 16.86 -15.02
N ARG A 131 26.26 15.57 -15.20
CA ARG A 131 26.03 14.51 -14.19
C ARG A 131 26.64 14.85 -12.83
N SER A 132 27.79 15.53 -12.80
CA SER A 132 28.42 15.99 -11.56
C SER A 132 27.60 17.04 -10.80
N SER A 133 26.91 17.92 -11.52
CA SER A 133 26.01 18.93 -10.96
C SER A 133 24.77 18.27 -10.38
N LEU A 134 24.15 17.35 -11.13
CA LEU A 134 23.04 16.54 -10.64
C LEU A 134 23.42 15.78 -9.35
N LEU A 135 24.56 15.08 -9.37
CA LEU A 135 25.07 14.35 -8.21
C LEU A 135 25.22 15.27 -6.99
N PHE A 136 25.76 16.47 -7.17
CA PHE A 136 25.92 17.44 -6.10
C PHE A 136 24.57 17.88 -5.53
N HIS A 137 23.62 18.31 -6.37
CA HIS A 137 22.31 18.78 -5.94
C HIS A 137 21.48 17.67 -5.28
N LEU A 138 21.52 16.45 -5.83
CA LEU A 138 20.82 15.30 -5.25
C LEU A 138 21.41 14.94 -3.88
N THR A 139 22.74 14.95 -3.75
CA THR A 139 23.40 14.73 -2.46
C THR A 139 23.07 15.83 -1.45
N GLN A 140 23.04 17.09 -1.89
CA GLN A 140 22.64 18.21 -1.03
C GLN A 140 21.20 18.02 -0.56
N ARG A 141 20.27 17.66 -1.45
CA ARG A 141 18.88 17.40 -1.06
C ARG A 141 18.81 16.27 -0.05
N LEU A 142 19.44 15.13 -0.32
CA LEU A 142 19.52 13.98 0.60
C LEU A 142 19.99 14.39 2.00
N LEU A 143 21.09 15.17 2.09
CA LEU A 143 21.63 15.64 3.36
C LEU A 143 20.63 16.54 4.10
N TYR A 144 20.01 17.49 3.39
CA TYR A 144 19.15 18.50 4.02
C TYR A 144 17.75 17.99 4.37
N THR A 145 17.24 16.97 3.66
CA THR A 145 15.87 16.47 3.86
C THR A 145 15.80 15.18 4.66
N LYS A 146 16.83 14.32 4.59
CA LYS A 146 16.81 12.99 5.26
C LYS A 146 17.79 12.88 6.44
N TRP A 147 18.90 13.64 6.42
CA TRP A 147 19.99 13.50 7.40
C TRP A 147 20.15 14.73 8.31
N ARG A 148 19.29 15.72 8.17
CA ARG A 148 19.27 16.91 9.02
C ARG A 148 18.20 16.75 10.09
N ASP A 149 18.60 16.83 11.35
CA ASP A 149 17.64 16.87 12.45
C ASP A 149 16.84 18.19 12.41
N PRO A 150 15.53 18.16 12.73
CA PRO A 150 14.72 19.37 12.79
C PRO A 150 15.35 20.42 13.72
N GLY A 151 15.64 21.60 13.17
CA GLY A 151 16.19 22.73 13.93
C GLY A 151 17.71 22.74 14.11
N THR A 152 18.46 21.77 13.58
CA THR A 152 19.93 21.76 13.63
C THR A 152 20.55 22.21 12.30
N GLU A 153 21.85 22.48 12.28
CA GLU A 153 22.61 22.67 11.04
C GLU A 153 22.85 21.32 10.34
N PRO A 154 22.87 21.27 9.00
CA PRO A 154 23.08 20.03 8.27
C PRO A 154 24.48 19.46 8.55
N PRO A 155 24.63 18.14 8.76
CA PRO A 155 25.92 17.52 9.07
C PRO A 155 26.82 17.43 7.82
N LEU A 156 27.47 18.54 7.46
CA LEU A 156 28.31 18.65 6.25
C LEU A 156 29.46 17.64 6.19
N TYR A 157 29.91 17.13 7.34
CA TYR A 157 30.94 16.09 7.41
C TYR A 157 30.51 14.77 6.73
N LEU A 158 29.19 14.50 6.63
CA LEU A 158 28.64 13.34 5.93
C LEU A 158 28.58 13.52 4.40
N PHE A 159 28.71 14.76 3.90
CA PHE A 159 28.46 15.07 2.49
C PHE A 159 29.32 14.23 1.54
N ALA A 160 30.60 14.02 1.85
CA ALA A 160 31.51 13.24 1.00
C ALA A 160 31.09 11.76 0.92
N GLN A 161 30.63 11.18 2.04
CA GLN A 161 30.18 9.80 2.11
C GLN A 161 28.84 9.62 1.39
N LEU A 162 27.89 10.53 1.65
CA LEU A 162 26.60 10.56 0.95
C LEU A 162 26.81 10.72 -0.55
N LYS A 163 27.71 11.61 -0.99
CA LYS A 163 28.03 11.80 -2.42
C LYS A 163 28.55 10.52 -3.07
N ARG A 164 29.34 9.72 -2.36
CA ARG A 164 29.82 8.42 -2.85
C ARG A 164 28.65 7.44 -3.04
N ILE A 165 27.76 7.36 -2.06
CA ILE A 165 26.59 6.48 -2.10
C ILE A 165 25.58 6.93 -3.17
N THR A 166 25.27 8.23 -3.25
CA THR A 166 24.41 8.80 -4.29
C THR A 166 24.95 8.52 -5.68
N ARG A 167 26.28 8.56 -5.87
CA ARG A 167 26.91 8.15 -7.14
C ARG A 167 26.68 6.68 -7.43
N GLN A 168 26.95 5.80 -6.48
CA GLN A 168 26.71 4.37 -6.61
C GLN A 168 25.25 4.08 -6.98
N TRP A 169 24.30 4.78 -6.38
CA TRP A 169 22.88 4.65 -6.71
C TRP A 169 22.56 5.18 -8.12
N LEU A 170 23.03 6.38 -8.49
CA LEU A 170 22.82 6.93 -9.84
C LEU A 170 23.41 6.04 -10.94
N ASP A 171 24.50 5.33 -10.64
CA ASP A 171 25.19 4.47 -11.59
C ASP A 171 24.48 3.11 -11.77
N ASN A 172 23.85 2.57 -10.71
CA ASN A 172 23.35 1.19 -10.70
C ASN A 172 21.82 1.06 -10.56
N CYS A 173 21.13 2.10 -10.07
CA CYS A 173 19.73 2.02 -9.65
C CYS A 173 18.81 3.02 -10.35
N LEU A 174 19.34 3.92 -11.18
CA LEU A 174 18.51 4.83 -11.97
C LEU A 174 18.32 4.28 -13.39
N VAL A 175 17.07 4.01 -13.76
CA VAL A 175 16.72 3.54 -15.11
C VAL A 175 15.79 4.54 -15.77
N CYS A 176 16.19 5.05 -16.93
CA CYS A 176 15.38 6.00 -17.72
C CYS A 176 14.76 5.28 -18.93
N LYS A 177 13.43 5.30 -19.04
CA LYS A 177 12.65 4.72 -20.15
C LYS A 177 11.81 5.80 -20.85
N GLY A 178 11.49 5.61 -22.13
CA GLY A 178 10.57 6.49 -22.85
C GLY A 178 11.09 7.92 -23.08
N GLY A 179 12.40 8.09 -23.24
CA GLY A 179 13.02 9.41 -23.49
C GLY A 179 13.24 10.28 -22.24
N THR A 180 12.99 9.72 -21.04
CA THR A 180 13.40 10.32 -19.78
C THR A 180 14.93 10.35 -19.65
N TYR A 181 15.45 11.22 -18.77
CA TYR A 181 16.88 11.39 -18.57
C TYR A 181 17.20 11.83 -17.13
N PRO A 182 18.40 11.51 -16.61
CA PRO A 182 18.70 11.68 -15.19
C PRO A 182 18.49 13.08 -14.62
N ALA A 183 18.71 14.14 -15.41
CA ALA A 183 18.54 15.51 -14.93
C ALA A 183 17.08 15.86 -14.57
N GLN A 184 16.10 15.03 -14.94
CA GLN A 184 14.72 15.15 -14.45
C GLN A 184 14.62 14.94 -12.93
N LEU A 185 15.58 14.26 -12.29
CA LEU A 185 15.71 14.20 -10.83
C LEU A 185 16.00 15.58 -10.18
N MET A 186 16.15 16.65 -10.95
CA MET A 186 16.12 18.02 -10.40
C MET A 186 14.70 18.46 -10.02
N TYR A 187 13.68 17.77 -10.52
CA TYR A 187 12.32 17.95 -10.03
C TYR A 187 12.23 17.43 -8.59
N GLN A 188 11.71 18.27 -7.70
CA GLN A 188 11.80 18.04 -6.26
C GLN A 188 11.18 16.71 -5.82
N GLU A 189 10.04 16.33 -6.40
CA GLU A 189 9.35 15.09 -6.07
C GLU A 189 10.18 13.85 -6.48
N LEU A 190 10.72 13.85 -7.70
CA LEU A 190 11.58 12.76 -8.19
C LEU A 190 12.90 12.70 -7.41
N ALA A 191 13.44 13.86 -7.04
CA ALA A 191 14.60 13.96 -6.16
C ALA A 191 14.31 13.37 -4.79
N ASP A 192 13.13 13.62 -4.21
CA ASP A 192 12.71 13.06 -2.93
C ASP A 192 12.55 11.55 -3.01
N MET A 193 11.94 11.02 -4.07
CA MET A 193 11.85 9.58 -4.31
C MET A 193 13.26 8.94 -4.36
N ALA A 194 14.18 9.52 -5.12
CA ALA A 194 15.56 9.03 -5.16
C ALA A 194 16.24 9.11 -3.78
N CYS A 195 16.00 10.18 -3.01
CA CYS A 195 16.53 10.30 -1.65
C CYS A 195 15.95 9.24 -0.69
N GLU A 196 14.67 8.86 -0.83
CA GLU A 196 14.08 7.76 -0.06
C GLU A 196 14.73 6.42 -0.41
N ARG A 197 14.92 6.11 -1.70
CA ARG A 197 15.62 4.88 -2.14
C ARG A 197 17.04 4.80 -1.60
N ILE A 198 17.78 5.90 -1.66
CA ILE A 198 19.15 5.95 -1.15
C ILE A 198 19.16 5.76 0.37
N THR A 199 18.25 6.43 1.09
CA THR A 199 18.15 6.32 2.55
C THR A 199 17.76 4.91 2.96
N ALA A 200 16.80 4.28 2.27
CA ALA A 200 16.41 2.89 2.51
C ALA A 200 17.59 1.93 2.33
N GLY A 201 18.44 2.11 1.31
CA GLY A 201 19.65 1.32 1.12
C GLY A 201 20.70 1.51 2.21
N ILE A 202 20.81 2.72 2.78
CA ILE A 202 21.68 2.98 3.93
C ILE A 202 21.10 2.32 5.19
N THR A 203 19.80 2.53 5.47
CA THR A 203 19.12 1.93 6.62
C THR A 203 19.22 0.40 6.58
N ARG A 204 19.05 -0.22 5.41
CA ARG A 204 19.21 -1.66 5.20
C ARG A 204 20.57 -2.17 5.65
N ALA A 205 21.64 -1.48 5.25
CA ALA A 205 23.01 -1.85 5.61
C ALA A 205 23.31 -1.67 7.11
N LEU A 206 22.43 -0.98 7.85
CA LEU A 206 22.54 -0.78 9.30
C LEU A 206 21.68 -1.75 10.11
N VAL A 207 20.82 -2.53 9.46
CA VAL A 207 20.01 -3.56 10.12
C VAL A 207 20.97 -4.53 10.81
N GLY A 208 20.83 -4.67 12.14
CA GLY A 208 21.69 -5.49 12.99
C GLY A 208 22.80 -4.73 13.73
N GLU A 209 23.32 -3.61 13.18
CA GLU A 209 24.35 -2.79 13.84
C GLU A 209 23.75 -1.64 14.67
N ARG A 210 22.73 -0.97 14.13
CA ARG A 210 22.01 0.12 14.81
C ARG A 210 20.51 -0.12 14.70
N PRO A 211 19.83 -0.52 15.80
CA PRO A 211 18.44 -0.94 15.71
C PRO A 211 17.54 0.25 15.34
N VAL A 212 16.77 0.09 14.28
CA VAL A 212 15.57 0.92 14.07
C VAL A 212 14.66 0.73 15.26
N LYS A 213 14.16 1.84 15.83
CA LYS A 213 13.22 1.85 16.96
C LYS A 213 11.84 2.23 16.44
N ALA A 214 10.89 1.31 16.50
CA ALA A 214 9.49 1.63 16.25
C ALA A 214 8.97 2.52 17.40
N VAL A 215 8.20 3.55 17.03
CA VAL A 215 7.47 4.40 17.96
C VAL A 215 6.02 3.93 17.95
N PHE A 216 5.54 3.41 19.06
CA PHE A 216 4.18 2.90 19.20
C PHE A 216 3.19 4.01 19.58
N ASP A 217 1.91 3.79 19.30
CA ASP A 217 0.85 4.66 19.77
C ASP A 217 0.87 4.76 21.32
N PRO A 218 0.90 5.97 21.90
CA PRO A 218 1.07 6.13 23.34
C PRO A 218 -0.16 5.74 24.17
N TYR A 219 -1.35 5.67 23.56
CA TYR A 219 -2.61 5.38 24.24
C TYR A 219 -3.13 3.99 23.93
N ASN A 220 -3.05 3.56 22.67
CA ASN A 220 -3.51 2.26 22.18
C ASN A 220 -2.38 1.53 21.45
N PRO A 221 -1.32 1.09 22.15
CA PRO A 221 -0.14 0.49 21.52
C PRO A 221 -0.37 -0.91 20.93
N VAL A 222 -1.50 -1.56 21.26
CA VAL A 222 -1.83 -2.92 20.82
C VAL A 222 -3.24 -2.94 20.24
N GLY A 223 -3.36 -3.40 19.00
CA GLY A 223 -4.61 -3.79 18.37
C GLY A 223 -4.91 -5.28 18.58
N SER A 224 -6.17 -5.66 18.41
CA SER A 224 -6.61 -7.05 18.50
C SER A 224 -7.81 -7.31 17.61
N THR A 225 -7.82 -8.51 17.02
CA THR A 225 -8.97 -9.08 16.30
C THR A 225 -10.25 -9.13 17.12
N VAL A 226 -10.15 -9.12 18.46
CA VAL A 226 -11.31 -9.14 19.38
C VAL A 226 -12.27 -7.96 19.19
N HIS A 227 -11.77 -6.84 18.67
CA HIS A 227 -12.54 -5.62 18.49
C HIS A 227 -13.28 -5.56 17.14
N VAL A 228 -13.07 -6.55 16.25
CA VAL A 228 -13.76 -6.56 14.95
C VAL A 228 -15.23 -6.88 15.14
N ASN A 229 -16.08 -5.94 14.77
CA ASN A 229 -17.53 -6.08 14.72
C ASN A 229 -18.13 -5.03 13.78
N PHE A 230 -18.57 -5.44 12.59
CA PHE A 230 -19.27 -4.56 11.65
C PHE A 230 -20.26 -5.36 10.78
N THR A 231 -21.18 -4.65 10.16
CA THR A 231 -22.16 -5.24 9.22
C THR A 231 -21.82 -4.79 7.81
N THR A 232 -21.89 -5.70 6.84
CA THR A 232 -21.66 -5.39 5.42
C THR A 232 -22.66 -6.11 4.53
N SER A 233 -22.96 -5.51 3.38
CA SER A 233 -23.75 -6.09 2.29
C SER A 233 -22.89 -6.66 1.15
N LYS A 234 -21.55 -6.60 1.27
CA LYS A 234 -20.63 -7.18 0.28
C LYS A 234 -20.90 -8.68 0.14
N THR A 235 -21.03 -9.13 -1.10
CA THR A 235 -21.33 -10.52 -1.47
C THR A 235 -20.06 -11.34 -1.66
N ASN A 236 -18.96 -10.71 -2.10
CA ASN A 236 -17.66 -11.38 -2.18
C ASN A 236 -17.03 -11.50 -0.78
N ARG A 237 -17.20 -12.68 -0.19
CA ARG A 237 -16.79 -12.96 1.20
C ARG A 237 -16.42 -14.43 1.38
N TRP A 238 -15.39 -14.68 2.16
CA TRP A 238 -14.93 -16.01 2.54
C TRP A 238 -15.43 -16.39 3.93
N LYS A 239 -16.11 -17.53 4.06
CA LYS A 239 -16.52 -18.06 5.37
C LYS A 239 -15.34 -18.77 6.00
N THR A 240 -14.81 -18.23 7.08
CA THR A 240 -13.58 -18.76 7.68
C THR A 240 -13.81 -20.09 8.40
N ARG A 241 -12.79 -20.94 8.34
CA ARG A 241 -12.73 -22.16 9.13
C ARG A 241 -12.63 -21.87 10.63
N PRO A 242 -13.47 -22.50 11.47
CA PRO A 242 -13.48 -22.23 12.91
C PRO A 242 -12.18 -22.50 13.66
N ASP A 243 -11.32 -23.37 13.11
CA ASP A 243 -10.03 -23.75 13.64
C ASP A 243 -8.86 -22.87 13.13
N LYS A 244 -9.13 -21.90 12.24
CA LYS A 244 -8.10 -21.12 11.54
C LYS A 244 -8.26 -19.60 11.60
N SER A 245 -9.45 -19.08 11.92
CA SER A 245 -9.63 -17.64 12.13
C SER A 245 -10.58 -17.29 13.26
N HIS A 246 -10.20 -16.30 14.06
CA HIS A 246 -11.03 -15.70 15.10
C HIS A 246 -12.28 -15.01 14.52
N ILE A 247 -12.18 -14.46 13.31
CA ILE A 247 -13.28 -13.73 12.65
C ILE A 247 -14.10 -14.68 11.79
N ASN A 248 -15.43 -14.57 11.79
CA ASN A 248 -16.32 -15.47 11.04
C ASN A 248 -16.31 -15.31 9.51
N TRP A 249 -16.01 -14.11 9.01
CA TRP A 249 -16.02 -13.78 7.59
C TRP A 249 -14.82 -12.92 7.23
N VAL A 250 -14.19 -13.21 6.09
CA VAL A 250 -13.23 -12.32 5.44
C VAL A 250 -13.92 -11.67 4.25
N ILE A 251 -13.84 -10.35 4.14
CA ILE A 251 -14.40 -9.60 3.01
C ILE A 251 -13.35 -9.53 1.93
N LEU A 252 -13.69 -9.98 0.73
CA LEU A 252 -12.74 -10.13 -0.38
C LEU A 252 -12.84 -8.93 -1.32
N ASP A 253 -11.69 -8.44 -1.75
CA ASP A 253 -11.51 -7.39 -2.75
C ASP A 253 -10.90 -7.96 -4.04
N SER A 254 -10.43 -9.22 -4.05
CA SER A 254 -10.03 -9.96 -5.26
C SER A 254 -10.16 -11.48 -5.11
N ASP A 255 -10.18 -12.19 -6.23
CA ASP A 255 -10.19 -13.67 -6.26
C ASP A 255 -8.89 -14.27 -5.69
N TRP A 256 -7.78 -13.54 -5.76
CA TRP A 256 -6.50 -13.95 -5.17
C TRP A 256 -6.57 -14.09 -3.65
N GLU A 257 -7.29 -13.19 -2.98
CA GLU A 257 -7.49 -13.26 -1.53
C GLU A 257 -8.33 -14.48 -1.14
N ALA A 258 -9.28 -14.89 -1.99
CA ALA A 258 -10.10 -16.07 -1.76
C ALA A 258 -9.25 -17.35 -1.77
N GLU A 259 -8.40 -17.49 -2.79
CA GLU A 259 -7.48 -18.63 -2.86
C GLU A 259 -6.40 -18.57 -1.78
N PHE A 260 -5.92 -17.39 -1.41
CA PHE A 260 -5.03 -17.25 -0.27
C PHE A 260 -5.69 -17.75 1.02
N CYS A 261 -6.96 -17.41 1.28
CA CYS A 261 -7.70 -17.93 2.43
C CYS A 261 -7.76 -19.46 2.42
N ARG A 262 -8.08 -20.07 1.26
CA ARG A 262 -8.09 -21.53 1.11
C ARG A 262 -6.73 -22.15 1.46
N VAL A 263 -5.66 -21.63 0.87
CA VAL A 263 -4.30 -22.16 1.06
C VAL A 263 -3.83 -21.97 2.49
N ALA A 264 -4.06 -20.80 3.11
CA ALA A 264 -3.71 -20.55 4.49
C ALA A 264 -4.46 -21.49 5.44
N GLU A 265 -5.74 -21.75 5.19
CA GLU A 265 -6.55 -22.66 6.00
C GLU A 265 -6.09 -24.13 5.90
N ASP A 266 -5.69 -24.57 4.71
CA ASP A 266 -5.25 -25.94 4.45
C ASP A 266 -3.78 -26.19 4.85
N HIS A 267 -2.97 -25.15 4.97
CA HIS A 267 -1.54 -25.30 5.27
C HIS A 267 -1.30 -25.78 6.72
N PRO A 268 -0.51 -26.86 6.94
CA PRO A 268 -0.34 -27.47 8.25
C PRO A 268 0.41 -26.59 9.25
N LYS A 269 1.31 -25.72 8.77
CA LYS A 269 2.05 -24.78 9.63
C LYS A 269 1.26 -23.53 10.00
N VAL A 270 0.13 -23.24 9.35
CA VAL A 270 -0.67 -22.06 9.68
C VAL A 270 -1.52 -22.35 10.91
N LEU A 271 -1.37 -21.52 11.94
CA LEU A 271 -2.08 -21.64 13.20
C LEU A 271 -3.36 -20.81 13.20
N ALA A 272 -3.25 -19.56 12.77
CA ALA A 272 -4.36 -18.64 12.64
C ALA A 272 -4.08 -17.62 11.52
N TYR A 273 -5.11 -17.03 10.94
CA TYR A 273 -4.97 -15.92 10.01
C TYR A 273 -6.12 -14.92 10.13
N VAL A 274 -5.88 -13.70 9.68
CA VAL A 274 -6.89 -12.64 9.61
C VAL A 274 -6.60 -11.68 8.46
N LYS A 275 -7.65 -11.24 7.76
CA LYS A 275 -7.56 -10.11 6.84
C LYS A 275 -7.63 -8.80 7.61
N ASN A 276 -6.77 -7.85 7.28
CA ASN A 276 -6.74 -6.51 7.83
C ASN A 276 -7.87 -5.62 7.26
N HIS A 277 -9.11 -6.05 7.45
CA HIS A 277 -10.29 -5.29 7.02
C HIS A 277 -11.03 -4.79 8.27
N ASN A 278 -11.08 -3.47 8.47
CA ASN A 278 -11.54 -2.85 9.72
C ASN A 278 -10.82 -3.37 10.98
N LEU A 279 -9.56 -3.81 10.83
CA LEU A 279 -8.77 -4.34 11.92
C LEU A 279 -7.90 -3.24 12.58
N GLY A 280 -7.40 -2.28 11.79
CA GLY A 280 -6.62 -1.13 12.28
C GLY A 280 -5.12 -1.35 12.31
N LEU A 281 -4.59 -2.40 11.64
CA LEU A 281 -3.16 -2.52 11.42
C LEU A 281 -2.73 -1.53 10.33
N GLU A 282 -2.07 -0.47 10.75
CA GLU A 282 -1.59 0.61 9.89
C GLU A 282 -0.07 0.72 9.96
N VAL A 283 0.55 0.92 8.80
CA VAL A 283 2.00 1.06 8.64
C VAL A 283 2.26 2.46 8.07
N PRO A 284 2.74 3.41 8.89
CA PRO A 284 3.12 4.71 8.38
C PRO A 284 4.33 4.57 7.46
N TYR A 285 4.32 5.24 6.32
CA TYR A 285 5.43 5.27 5.38
C TYR A 285 5.54 6.63 4.69
N ARG A 286 6.68 6.88 4.03
CA ARG A 286 6.87 8.09 3.21
C ARG A 286 6.85 7.76 1.74
N TYR A 287 6.19 8.60 0.96
CA TYR A 287 6.20 8.55 -0.50
C TYR A 287 6.58 9.93 -1.02
N GLY A 288 7.84 10.09 -1.45
CA GLY A 288 8.39 11.40 -1.78
C GLY A 288 8.44 12.33 -0.56
N SER A 289 7.61 13.40 -0.59
CA SER A 289 7.48 14.38 0.50
C SER A 289 6.25 14.13 1.39
N GLU A 290 5.35 13.23 1.00
CA GLU A 290 4.11 12.96 1.72
C GLU A 290 4.27 11.80 2.71
N THR A 291 3.64 11.94 3.87
CA THR A 291 3.42 10.80 4.78
C THR A 291 2.11 10.12 4.40
N ARG A 292 2.16 8.82 4.20
CA ARG A 292 1.02 7.98 3.82
C ARG A 292 0.89 6.80 4.76
N THR A 293 -0.28 6.19 4.77
CA THR A 293 -0.56 4.98 5.54
C THR A 293 -0.71 3.81 4.59
N TYR A 294 0.06 2.76 4.84
CA TYR A 294 -0.06 1.47 4.19
C TYR A 294 -0.87 0.53 5.08
N ILE A 295 -1.87 -0.13 4.49
CA ILE A 295 -2.71 -1.12 5.16
C ILE A 295 -2.34 -2.47 4.50
N PRO A 296 -1.58 -3.35 5.18
CA PRO A 296 -1.26 -4.67 4.64
C PRO A 296 -2.49 -5.57 4.56
N ASP A 297 -2.52 -6.55 3.67
CA ASP A 297 -3.72 -7.36 3.46
C ASP A 297 -4.01 -8.37 4.59
N PHE A 298 -3.04 -9.16 5.03
CA PHE A 298 -3.25 -10.25 6.00
C PHE A 298 -2.17 -10.31 7.10
N ILE A 299 -2.57 -10.86 8.24
CA ILE A 299 -1.66 -11.39 9.26
C ILE A 299 -1.88 -12.90 9.35
N VAL A 300 -0.80 -13.68 9.28
CA VAL A 300 -0.79 -15.13 9.41
C VAL A 300 0.14 -15.53 10.55
N GLN A 301 -0.38 -16.28 11.52
CA GLN A 301 0.45 -16.92 12.55
C GLN A 301 0.90 -18.29 12.07
N ILE A 302 2.21 -18.49 12.07
CA ILE A 302 2.85 -19.71 11.55
C ILE A 302 3.66 -20.39 12.64
N ASP A 303 3.60 -21.72 12.66
CA ASP A 303 4.54 -22.57 13.39
C ASP A 303 5.78 -22.82 12.53
N ASP A 304 6.86 -22.12 12.87
CA ASP A 304 8.18 -22.22 12.26
C ASP A 304 9.05 -23.33 12.87
N GLY A 305 8.48 -24.18 13.73
CA GLY A 305 9.19 -25.22 14.48
C GLY A 305 9.47 -24.83 15.94
N ARG A 306 9.13 -23.61 16.37
CA ARG A 306 9.19 -23.19 17.78
C ARG A 306 7.89 -23.51 18.54
N GLY A 307 6.90 -24.09 17.86
CA GLY A 307 5.64 -24.51 18.44
C GLY A 307 4.61 -23.38 18.57
N LYS A 308 3.39 -23.77 18.91
CA LYS A 308 2.21 -22.88 18.94
C LYS A 308 2.28 -21.72 19.94
N GLU A 309 3.11 -21.84 20.97
CA GLU A 309 3.29 -20.83 22.02
C GLU A 309 4.25 -19.71 21.62
N ALA A 310 5.00 -19.89 20.52
CA ALA A 310 5.94 -18.91 20.00
C ALA A 310 5.77 -18.74 18.48
N PRO A 311 4.56 -18.40 17.98
CA PRO A 311 4.31 -18.31 16.56
C PRO A 311 5.10 -17.16 15.92
N LEU A 312 5.37 -17.30 14.63
CA LEU A 312 5.83 -16.20 13.79
C LEU A 312 4.61 -15.48 13.19
N ASN A 313 4.49 -14.17 13.43
CA ASN A 313 3.45 -13.35 12.82
C ASN A 313 3.94 -12.84 11.46
N LEU A 314 3.43 -13.42 10.39
CA LEU A 314 3.75 -13.01 9.03
C LEU A 314 2.71 -12.02 8.52
N ILE A 315 3.16 -10.82 8.19
CA ILE A 315 2.36 -9.87 7.41
C ILE A 315 2.48 -10.27 5.94
N VAL A 316 1.33 -10.51 5.30
CA VAL A 316 1.26 -10.88 3.89
C VAL A 316 0.55 -9.81 3.11
N GLU A 317 1.18 -9.38 2.01
CA GLU A 317 0.60 -8.48 1.03
C GLU A 317 0.37 -9.23 -0.28
N ILE A 318 -0.85 -9.19 -0.81
CA ILE A 318 -1.23 -9.84 -2.07
C ILE A 318 -1.08 -8.83 -3.20
N LYS A 319 -0.12 -9.08 -4.11
CA LYS A 319 0.18 -8.17 -5.22
C LYS A 319 -0.14 -8.84 -6.56
N GLY A 320 -0.99 -8.17 -7.36
CA GLY A 320 -1.04 -8.36 -8.80
C GLY A 320 0.08 -7.57 -9.48
N TYR A 321 -0.18 -6.34 -9.92
CA TYR A 321 0.79 -5.53 -10.67
C TYR A 321 1.71 -4.65 -9.78
N ARG A 322 3.03 -4.76 -9.95
CA ARG A 322 4.04 -4.02 -9.16
C ARG A 322 4.29 -2.61 -9.71
N ARG A 323 3.90 -1.57 -8.96
CA ARG A 323 4.18 -0.15 -9.24
C ARG A 323 5.21 0.42 -8.25
N GLU A 324 5.69 1.64 -8.48
CA GLU A 324 6.71 2.29 -7.62
C GLU A 324 6.27 2.44 -6.16
N ASP A 325 4.97 2.65 -5.91
CA ASP A 325 4.40 2.73 -4.56
C ASP A 325 4.49 1.39 -3.81
N ALA A 326 4.42 0.26 -4.52
CA ALA A 326 4.57 -1.07 -3.92
C ALA A 326 5.99 -1.26 -3.36
N LYS A 327 7.01 -0.82 -4.08
CA LYS A 327 8.40 -0.94 -3.62
C LYS A 327 8.66 -0.13 -2.33
N GLU A 328 8.05 1.05 -2.17
CA GLU A 328 8.19 1.87 -0.95
C GLU A 328 7.50 1.22 0.26
N LYS A 329 6.33 0.60 0.06
CA LYS A 329 5.62 -0.17 1.08
C LYS A 329 6.48 -1.34 1.57
N LYS A 330 7.01 -2.13 0.64
CA LYS A 330 7.94 -3.23 0.95
C LYS A 330 9.19 -2.75 1.69
N ALA A 331 9.86 -1.73 1.15
CA ALA A 331 11.07 -1.19 1.78
C ALA A 331 10.79 -0.67 3.20
N THR A 332 9.58 -0.14 3.46
CA THR A 332 9.16 0.27 4.79
C THR A 332 9.02 -0.94 5.73
N MET A 333 8.38 -2.01 5.26
CA MET A 333 8.21 -3.22 6.06
C MET A 333 9.54 -3.88 6.41
N GLU A 334 10.41 -4.07 5.42
CA GLU A 334 11.69 -4.78 5.58
C GLU A 334 12.72 -3.98 6.38
N ASN A 335 12.82 -2.66 6.15
CA ASN A 335 13.89 -1.86 6.74
C ASN A 335 13.46 -1.15 8.05
N TYR A 336 12.16 -0.95 8.28
CA TYR A 336 11.68 -0.14 9.41
C TYR A 336 10.70 -0.88 10.31
N TRP A 337 9.58 -1.36 9.78
CA TRP A 337 8.50 -1.90 10.61
C TRP A 337 8.89 -3.23 11.26
N VAL A 338 9.31 -4.23 10.47
CA VAL A 338 9.67 -5.55 11.00
C VAL A 338 10.87 -5.47 11.94
N PRO A 339 12.01 -4.83 11.57
CA PRO A 339 13.12 -4.66 12.50
C PRO A 339 12.71 -3.85 13.73
N GLY A 340 11.95 -2.77 13.57
CA GLY A 340 11.54 -1.89 14.66
C GLY A 340 10.66 -2.57 15.70
N VAL A 341 9.71 -3.40 15.25
CA VAL A 341 8.83 -4.17 16.12
C VAL A 341 9.61 -5.31 16.80
N ASN A 342 10.41 -6.06 16.04
CA ASN A 342 11.18 -7.19 16.58
C ASN A 342 12.24 -6.75 17.61
N ASN A 343 12.91 -5.61 17.37
CA ASN A 343 13.89 -5.04 18.31
C ASN A 343 13.28 -4.65 19.66
N HIS A 344 11.98 -4.33 19.69
CA HIS A 344 11.29 -3.99 20.93
C HIS A 344 11.01 -5.23 21.81
N GLY A 345 10.89 -6.42 21.20
CA GLY A 345 10.73 -7.70 21.89
C GLY A 345 9.39 -7.96 22.59
N GLN A 346 8.50 -6.97 22.71
CA GLN A 346 7.23 -7.12 23.44
C GLN A 346 6.06 -7.66 22.60
N TYR A 347 6.14 -7.59 21.27
CA TYR A 347 5.00 -7.89 20.38
C TYR A 347 5.14 -9.24 19.67
N GLY A 348 6.01 -10.12 20.16
CA GLY A 348 6.34 -11.38 19.50
C GLY A 348 7.28 -11.18 18.31
N ARG A 349 7.34 -12.19 17.44
CA ARG A 349 8.19 -12.20 16.24
C ARG A 349 7.37 -11.88 15.01
N TRP A 350 7.92 -11.03 14.15
CA TRP A 350 7.27 -10.58 12.94
C TRP A 350 8.16 -10.80 11.72
N ALA A 351 7.52 -11.14 10.61
CA ALA A 351 8.12 -11.18 9.29
C ALA A 351 7.18 -10.52 8.28
N PHE A 352 7.71 -10.17 7.12
CA PHE A 352 6.94 -9.61 6.02
C PHE A 352 7.18 -10.41 4.75
N ALA A 353 6.13 -10.61 3.97
CA ALA A 353 6.25 -11.20 2.65
C ALA A 353 5.26 -10.59 1.66
N GLU A 354 5.72 -10.43 0.42
CA GLU A 354 4.86 -10.15 -0.73
C GLU A 354 4.50 -11.46 -1.42
N PHE A 355 3.20 -11.69 -1.56
CA PHE A 355 2.66 -12.73 -2.42
C PHE A 355 2.56 -12.16 -3.84
N ALA A 356 3.63 -12.35 -4.62
CA ALA A 356 3.80 -11.75 -5.94
C ALA A 356 3.21 -12.61 -7.08
N ASP A 357 2.80 -11.91 -8.14
CA ASP A 357 2.08 -12.39 -9.32
C ASP A 357 2.65 -13.69 -9.91
N VAL A 358 1.81 -14.73 -9.94
CA VAL A 358 2.06 -15.92 -10.77
C VAL A 358 1.36 -15.70 -12.09
N TYR A 359 2.02 -14.95 -13.00
CA TYR A 359 1.51 -14.80 -14.36
C TYR A 359 1.37 -16.17 -15.06
N GLU A 360 0.28 -16.27 -15.81
CA GLU A 360 -0.11 -17.31 -16.80
C GLU A 360 -0.91 -18.54 -16.33
N MET A 361 -2.17 -18.54 -16.78
CA MET A 361 -3.11 -19.66 -17.03
C MET A 361 -3.80 -20.33 -15.84
N GLN A 362 -5.13 -20.30 -15.91
CA GLN A 362 -6.13 -20.76 -14.93
C GLN A 362 -6.04 -22.25 -14.54
N GLU A 363 -5.29 -23.08 -15.27
CA GLU A 363 -5.30 -24.54 -15.03
C GLU A 363 -4.47 -24.96 -13.80
N ASP A 364 -3.48 -24.16 -13.37
CA ASP A 364 -2.58 -24.49 -12.23
C ASP A 364 -2.59 -23.46 -11.09
N PHE A 365 -3.61 -22.59 -11.04
CA PHE A 365 -3.66 -21.46 -10.08
C PHE A 365 -3.50 -21.90 -8.62
N LYS A 366 -4.15 -23.01 -8.24
CA LYS A 366 -4.14 -23.55 -6.87
C LYS A 366 -2.76 -24.06 -6.45
N GLU A 367 -2.15 -24.89 -7.28
CA GLU A 367 -0.81 -25.45 -7.01
C GLU A 367 0.26 -24.37 -6.98
N LYS A 368 0.13 -23.35 -7.83
CA LYS A 368 1.01 -22.18 -7.84
C LYS A 368 0.90 -21.38 -6.56
N VAL A 369 -0.32 -21.12 -6.07
CA VAL A 369 -0.51 -20.39 -4.82
C VAL A 369 0.07 -21.17 -3.64
N GLU A 370 -0.14 -22.49 -3.60
CA GLU A 370 0.45 -23.37 -2.58
C GLU A 370 1.98 -23.36 -2.63
N ARG A 371 2.58 -23.41 -3.84
CA ARG A 371 4.04 -23.37 -4.01
C ARG A 371 4.64 -22.02 -3.62
N GLU A 372 4.05 -20.91 -4.05
CA GLU A 372 4.57 -19.58 -3.69
C GLU A 372 4.38 -19.31 -2.20
N PHE A 373 3.27 -19.76 -1.60
CA PHE A 373 3.10 -19.72 -0.14
C PHE A 373 4.16 -20.59 0.57
N GLY A 374 4.43 -21.79 0.08
CA GLY A 374 5.51 -22.64 0.60
C GLY A 374 6.89 -21.99 0.50
N ARG A 375 7.23 -21.40 -0.66
CA ARG A 375 8.47 -20.65 -0.88
C ARG A 375 8.59 -19.43 0.04
N MET A 376 7.48 -18.72 0.23
CA MET A 376 7.39 -17.58 1.14
C MET A 376 7.74 -18.02 2.56
N LEU A 377 7.14 -19.11 3.04
CA LEU A 377 7.44 -19.66 4.36
C LEU A 377 8.92 -20.10 4.46
N ASP A 378 9.42 -20.82 3.46
CA ASP A 378 10.81 -21.29 3.44
C ASP A 378 11.83 -20.15 3.37
N GLY A 379 11.50 -19.03 2.71
CA GLY A 379 12.32 -17.83 2.67
C GLY A 379 12.44 -17.19 4.05
N VAL A 380 11.31 -17.05 4.73
CA VAL A 380 11.27 -16.50 6.09
C VAL A 380 12.01 -17.38 7.10
N PHE A 381 11.96 -18.72 6.96
CA PHE A 381 12.71 -19.64 7.82
C PHE A 381 14.23 -19.64 7.60
N LYS A 382 14.74 -19.06 6.51
CA LYS A 382 16.17 -19.00 6.21
C LYS A 382 16.84 -17.69 6.63
N GLU A 383 16.06 -16.65 6.92
CA GLU A 383 16.56 -15.31 7.29
C GLU A 383 16.67 -15.09 8.82
N GLU A 384 16.10 -15.98 9.64
CA GLU A 384 16.38 -16.10 11.09
C GLU A 384 17.59 -17.01 11.36
#